data_AF-F3GPI0-F1
#
_entry.id   AF-F3GPI0-F1
#
_cell.length_a   1.000
_cell.length_b   1.000
_cell.length_c   1.000
_cell.angle_alpha   90.00
_cell.angle_beta   90.00
_cell.angle_gamma   90.00
#
_symmetry.space_group_name_H-M   'P 1'
#
loop_
_entity.id
_entity.type
_entity.pdbx_description
1 polymer ?
#
loop_
_entity_poly.entity_id
_entity_poly.type
_entity_poly.pdbx_seq_one_letter_code
_entity_poly.pdbx_strand_id
1 'polypeptide(L)' 'GRIHDGLWRGYTEKPITDVVNIGIGGSFLGPELVSEALVAYAHKGVRCHYLANIDGSEFHELSMKI' A
#
# COMPACT_ATOMS: atom_id res chain seq x y z
N GLY A 1 -15.27 1.83 -6.45
CA GLY A 1 -14.58 0.56 -6.78
C GLY A 1 -14.41 -0.27 -5.52
N ARG A 2 -14.41 -1.61 -5.58
CA ARG A 2 -14.60 -2.49 -4.40
C ARG A 2 -13.76 -2.16 -3.16
N ILE A 3 -12.49 -1.75 -3.32
CA ILE A 3 -11.63 -1.35 -2.20
C ILE A 3 -12.10 -0.02 -1.59
N HIS A 4 -12.18 1.06 -2.40
CA HIS A 4 -12.60 2.39 -1.93
C HIS A 4 -14.05 2.45 -1.43
N ASP A 5 -14.91 1.55 -1.91
CA ASP A 5 -16.30 1.44 -1.44
C ASP A 5 -16.41 0.62 -0.13
N GLY A 6 -15.28 0.10 0.40
CA GLY A 6 -15.25 -0.74 1.60
C GLY A 6 -15.93 -2.11 1.43
N LEU A 7 -16.14 -2.54 0.18
CA LEU A 7 -16.78 -3.80 -0.19
C LEU A 7 -15.78 -4.96 -0.22
N TRP A 8 -14.51 -4.68 -0.48
CA TRP A 8 -13.45 -5.66 -0.27
C TRP A 8 -13.07 -5.70 1.21
N ARG A 9 -13.29 -6.86 1.83
CA ARG A 9 -13.02 -7.09 3.24
C ARG A 9 -11.94 -8.15 3.42
N GLY A 10 -11.15 -8.00 4.47
CA GLY A 10 -10.19 -9.01 4.90
C GLY A 10 -10.86 -10.17 5.63
N TYR A 11 -10.07 -11.13 6.08
CA TYR A 11 -10.54 -12.31 6.82
C TYR A 11 -11.43 -12.00 8.03
N THR A 12 -11.21 -10.86 8.69
CA THR A 12 -11.99 -10.41 9.86
C THR A 12 -13.21 -9.58 9.50
N GLU A 13 -13.63 -9.58 8.23
CA GLU A 13 -14.73 -8.75 7.69
C GLU A 13 -14.51 -7.24 7.79
N LYS A 14 -13.29 -6.80 8.12
CA LYS A 14 -12.93 -5.38 8.14
C LYS A 14 -12.59 -4.89 6.72
N PRO A 15 -12.99 -3.66 6.33
CA PRO A 15 -12.57 -3.06 5.07
C PRO A 15 -11.04 -2.98 4.97
N ILE A 16 -10.51 -3.10 3.76
CA ILE A 16 -9.07 -2.88 3.50
C ILE A 16 -8.73 -1.40 3.69
N THR A 17 -7.74 -1.12 4.54
CA THR A 17 -7.22 0.24 4.79
C THR A 17 -5.80 0.44 4.29
N ASP A 18 -5.08 -0.64 4.02
CA ASP A 18 -3.66 -0.62 3.68
C ASP A 18 -3.39 -1.55 2.50
N VAL A 19 -2.64 -1.06 1.52
CA VAL A 19 -2.18 -1.81 0.35
C VAL A 19 -0.66 -1.76 0.34
N VAL A 20 -0.02 -2.93 0.32
CA VAL A 20 1.44 -3.04 0.24
C VAL A 20 1.82 -3.51 -1.16
N ASN A 21 2.51 -2.67 -1.92
CA ASN A 21 3.09 -3.02 -3.20
C ASN A 21 4.50 -3.61 -2.98
N ILE A 22 4.64 -4.91 -3.22
CA ILE A 22 5.91 -5.63 -3.06
C ILE A 22 6.56 -5.82 -4.43
N GLY A 23 7.74 -5.23 -4.63
CA GLY A 23 8.45 -5.31 -5.90
C GLY A 23 9.80 -4.63 -5.83
N ILE A 24 10.69 -4.91 -6.78
CA ILE A 24 12.03 -4.33 -6.87
C ILE A 24 12.18 -3.61 -8.22
N GLY A 25 13.03 -2.58 -8.26
CA GLY A 25 13.36 -1.85 -9.48
C GLY A 25 12.15 -1.13 -10.04
N GLY A 26 11.86 -1.33 -11.33
CA GLY A 26 10.73 -0.68 -12.00
C GLY A 26 9.36 -0.96 -11.37
N SER A 27 9.18 -2.13 -10.77
CA SER A 27 7.93 -2.54 -10.11
C SER A 27 7.71 -1.89 -8.73
N PHE A 28 8.69 -1.12 -8.24
CA PHE A 28 8.63 -0.32 -7.02
C PHE A 28 8.69 1.16 -7.33
N LEU A 29 9.74 1.58 -8.05
CA LEU A 29 10.01 3.00 -8.34
C LEU A 29 8.89 3.68 -9.11
N GLY A 30 8.30 2.98 -10.10
CA GLY A 30 7.20 3.54 -10.89
C GLY A 30 5.94 3.77 -10.05
N PRO A 31 5.42 2.73 -9.37
CA PRO A 31 4.26 2.87 -8.49
C PRO A 31 4.43 3.87 -7.35
N GLU A 32 5.62 3.93 -6.73
CA GLU A 32 5.93 4.88 -5.65
C GLU A 32 5.92 6.32 -6.17
N LEU A 33 6.68 6.59 -7.24
CA LEU A 33 6.79 7.92 -7.85
C LEU A 33 5.43 8.49 -8.27
N VAL A 34 4.61 7.69 -8.96
CA VAL A 34 3.30 8.17 -9.45
C VAL A 34 2.34 8.46 -8.28
N SER A 35 2.39 7.65 -7.23
CA SER A 35 1.57 7.83 -6.03
C SER A 35 1.94 9.10 -5.28
N GLU A 36 3.24 9.37 -5.10
CA GLU A 36 3.72 10.60 -4.50
C GLU A 36 3.37 11.83 -5.34
N ALA A 37 3.63 11.77 -6.66
CA ALA A 37 3.37 12.87 -7.57
C ALA A 37 1.88 13.27 -7.63
N LEU A 38 0.98 12.30 -7.39
CA LEU A 38 -0.48 12.49 -7.48
C LEU A 38 -1.16 12.49 -6.11
N VAL A 39 -0.43 12.68 -5.01
CA VAL A 39 -0.98 12.63 -3.65
C VAL A 39 -2.20 13.55 -3.43
N ALA A 40 -2.24 14.70 -4.11
CA ALA A 40 -3.36 15.65 -4.06
C ALA A 40 -4.69 15.07 -4.60
N TYR A 41 -4.60 14.03 -5.44
CA TYR A 41 -5.75 13.35 -6.05
C TYR A 41 -6.06 12.00 -5.38
N ALA A 42 -5.29 11.62 -4.36
CA ALA A 42 -5.46 10.34 -3.69
C ALA A 42 -6.85 10.22 -3.04
N HIS A 43 -7.51 9.09 -3.27
CA HIS A 43 -8.74 8.75 -2.56
C HIS A 43 -8.44 8.48 -1.08
N LYS A 44 -9.18 9.16 -0.20
CA LYS A 44 -9.03 8.99 1.25
C LYS A 44 -9.45 7.58 1.69
N GLY A 45 -8.90 7.13 2.82
CA GLY A 45 -9.31 5.90 3.50
C GLY A 45 -8.50 4.64 3.16
N VAL A 46 -7.61 4.70 2.17
CA VAL A 46 -6.67 3.63 1.84
C VAL A 46 -5.25 4.20 1.78
N ARG A 47 -4.31 3.59 2.49
CA ARG A 47 -2.89 3.95 2.48
C ARG A 47 -2.12 2.98 1.61
N CYS A 48 -1.27 3.51 0.74
CA CYS A 48 -0.36 2.73 -0.07
C CYS A 48 1.02 2.71 0.59
N HIS A 49 1.62 1.53 0.64
CA HIS A 49 2.97 1.27 1.14
C HIS A 49 3.77 0.56 0.06
N TYR A 50 5.08 0.74 0.05
CA TYR A 50 5.96 0.15 -0.95
C TYR A 50 7.08 -0.60 -0.23
N LEU A 51 7.32 -1.85 -0.64
CA LEU A 51 8.32 -2.73 -0.05
C LEU A 51 9.18 -3.30 -1.17
N ALA A 52 10.48 -3.04 -1.13
CA ALA A 52 11.42 -3.51 -2.16
C ALA A 52 12.60 -4.29 -1.61
N ASN A 53 12.96 -4.04 -0.36
CA ASN A 53 14.17 -4.61 0.22
C ASN A 53 13.95 -6.08 0.56
N ILE A 54 14.95 -6.90 0.22
CA ILE A 54 15.00 -8.30 0.64
C ILE A 54 15.45 -8.45 2.10
N ASP A 55 16.13 -7.43 2.65
CA ASP A 55 16.38 -7.36 4.07
C ASP A 55 15.07 -7.16 4.84
N GLY A 56 14.86 -7.98 5.86
CA GLY A 56 13.62 -8.04 6.63
C GLY A 56 13.35 -6.81 7.49
N SER A 57 14.33 -5.92 7.65
CA SER A 57 14.21 -4.69 8.44
C SER A 57 13.07 -3.80 7.95
N GLU A 58 12.96 -3.61 6.63
CA GLU A 58 11.90 -2.77 6.03
C GLU A 58 10.51 -3.39 6.25
N PHE A 59 10.39 -4.72 6.07
CA PHE A 59 9.16 -5.44 6.36
C PHE A 59 8.77 -5.34 7.84
N HIS A 60 9.73 -5.49 8.74
CA HIS A 60 9.49 -5.40 10.18
C HIS A 60 8.91 -4.05 10.56
N GLU A 61 9.54 -2.96 10.12
CA GLU A 61 9.06 -1.59 10.36
C GLU A 61 7.67 -1.35 9.77
N LEU A 62 7.41 -1.84 8.56
CA LEU A 62 6.12 -1.68 7.90
C LEU A 62 5.01 -2.46 8.64
N SER A 63 5.28 -3.70 9.06
CA SER A 63 4.32 -4.56 9.76
C SER A 63 3.86 -4.00 11.11
N MET A 64 4.67 -3.14 11.73
CA MET A 64 4.31 -2.45 12.98
C MET A 64 3.41 -1.21 12.75
N LYS A 65 3.32 -0.71 11.51
CA LYS A 65 2.56 0.51 11.16
C LYS A 65 1.15 0.22 10.64
N ILE A 66 0.88 -1.00 10.19
CA ILE A 66 -0.36 -1.42 9.52
C ILE A 66 -1.26 -2.30 10.38
#